data_AF-A0A0G0NWK2-F1
#
_entry.id   AF-A0A0G0NWK2-F1
#
_cell.length_a   1.000
_cell.length_b   1.000
_cell.length_c   1.000
_cell.angle_alpha   90.00
_cell.angle_beta   90.00
_cell.angle_gamma   90.00
#
_symmetry.space_group_name_H-M   'P 1'
#
loop_
_entity.id
_entity.type
_entity.pdbx_description
1 polymer ?
#
loop_
_entity_poly.entity_id
_entity_poly.type
_entity_poly.pdbx_seq_one_letter_code
_entity_poly.pdbx_strand_id
1 'polypeptide(L)'
;MKNFKLENNLIGDKNWPEIASVYVAGNKKAMPINPEKDEEYNEAVIQSWDKIVVLHAMAPKPTKFHIGFTDKFVTKYLKYDFVTDLKFAMRVGPKNFQIIALPKNMEDKIMLEVVEYTTENDEKYKDLILI
;
A
#
# COMPACT_ATOMS: atom_id res chain seq x y z
N MET A 1 -18.41 24.33 22.69
CA MET A 1 -17.58 23.81 21.58
C MET A 1 -17.32 24.96 20.61
N LYS A 2 -16.06 25.22 20.22
CA LYS A 2 -15.74 26.25 19.21
C LYS A 2 -15.99 25.65 17.82
N ASN A 3 -16.91 26.25 17.07
CA ASN A 3 -17.19 25.84 15.70
C ASN A 3 -16.16 26.50 14.78
N PHE A 4 -15.22 25.72 14.24
CA PHE A 4 -14.31 26.21 13.19
C PHE A 4 -15.14 26.36 11.92
N LYS A 5 -15.69 27.55 11.68
CA LYS A 5 -16.15 27.89 10.34
C LYS A 5 -14.92 27.89 9.45
N LEU A 6 -14.91 26.99 8.47
CA LEU A 6 -13.94 27.03 7.38
C LEU A 6 -14.25 28.33 6.61
N GLU A 7 -13.60 29.44 6.97
CA GLU A 7 -13.82 30.76 6.35
C GLU A 7 -13.47 30.78 4.86
N ASN A 8 -12.78 29.73 4.40
CA ASN A 8 -12.57 29.39 3.01
C ASN A 8 -12.80 27.88 2.88
N ASN A 9 -13.38 27.39 1.78
CA ASN A 9 -13.46 25.96 1.52
C ASN A 9 -12.03 25.39 1.55
N LEU A 10 -11.61 24.83 2.69
CA LEU A 10 -10.24 24.37 2.84
C LEU A 10 -10.03 23.12 1.99
N ILE A 11 -11.09 22.40 1.58
CA ILE A 11 -11.04 21.18 0.78
C ILE A 11 -10.40 21.49 -0.58
N GLY A 12 -9.11 21.23 -0.68
CA GLY A 12 -8.27 21.40 -1.84
C GLY A 12 -6.83 21.06 -1.47
N ASP A 13 -6.08 20.49 -2.42
CA ASP A 13 -4.75 19.88 -2.23
C ASP A 13 -3.75 20.75 -1.46
N LYS A 14 -3.92 22.08 -1.52
CA LYS A 14 -3.05 23.05 -0.85
C LYS A 14 -3.18 23.04 0.68
N ASN A 15 -4.35 22.69 1.22
CA ASN A 15 -4.59 22.67 2.67
C ASN A 15 -4.89 21.25 3.19
N TRP A 16 -5.11 20.27 2.30
CA TRP A 16 -5.35 18.86 2.62
C TRP A 16 -4.41 18.00 1.77
N PRO A 17 -3.17 17.78 2.21
CA PRO A 17 -2.24 16.91 1.48
C PRO A 17 -2.81 15.49 1.41
N GLU A 18 -2.73 14.89 0.22
CA GLU A 18 -3.19 13.53 -0.02
C GLU A 18 -2.04 12.53 0.16
N ILE A 19 -2.33 11.41 0.82
CA ILE A 19 -1.40 10.28 0.88
C ILE A 19 -1.58 9.47 -0.39
N ALA A 20 -0.49 9.29 -1.14
CA ALA A 20 -0.47 8.48 -2.35
C ALA A 20 -0.97 7.07 -2.06
N SER A 21 -1.97 6.63 -2.82
CA SER A 21 -2.63 5.38 -2.55
C SER A 21 -3.27 4.77 -3.79
N VAL A 22 -3.35 3.44 -3.80
CA VAL A 22 -3.87 2.65 -4.91
C VAL A 22 -4.88 1.65 -4.37
N TYR A 23 -6.08 1.64 -4.95
CA TYR A 23 -7.08 0.63 -4.63
C TYR A 23 -6.77 -0.68 -5.35
N VAL A 24 -6.79 -1.78 -4.60
CA VAL A 24 -6.52 -3.12 -5.11
C VAL A 24 -7.73 -4.01 -4.88
N ALA A 25 -8.28 -4.53 -5.98
CA ALA A 25 -9.33 -5.53 -5.92
C ALA A 25 -8.75 -6.87 -5.43
N GLY A 26 -9.38 -7.46 -4.42
CA GLY A 26 -9.01 -8.74 -3.85
C GLY A 26 -9.22 -9.91 -4.80
N ASN A 27 -8.45 -10.97 -4.59
CA ASN A 27 -8.56 -12.23 -5.32
C ASN A 27 -9.51 -13.18 -4.58
N LYS A 28 -10.78 -13.26 -4.97
CA LYS A 28 -11.78 -14.15 -4.31
C LYS A 28 -11.39 -15.63 -4.26
N LYS A 29 -10.41 -16.08 -5.06
CA LYS A 29 -9.89 -17.45 -5.04
C LYS A 29 -8.82 -17.66 -3.96
N ALA A 30 -8.22 -16.59 -3.44
CA ALA A 30 -7.20 -16.66 -2.41
C ALA A 30 -7.80 -17.15 -1.08
N MET A 31 -7.05 -17.98 -0.36
CA MET A 31 -7.47 -18.49 0.93
C MET A 31 -7.49 -17.37 1.98
N PRO A 32 -8.57 -17.20 2.76
CA PRO A 32 -8.61 -16.19 3.82
C PRO A 32 -7.77 -16.62 5.02
N ILE A 33 -7.17 -15.64 5.70
CA ILE A 33 -6.59 -15.83 7.04
C ILE A 33 -7.66 -16.30 8.03
N ASN A 34 -7.24 -17.07 9.03
CA ASN A 34 -8.11 -17.59 10.09
C ASN A 34 -7.74 -16.96 11.45
N PRO A 35 -8.60 -16.09 12.03
CA PRO A 35 -8.36 -15.44 13.32
C PRO A 35 -8.24 -16.40 14.52
N GLU A 36 -8.71 -17.65 14.39
CA GLU A 36 -8.62 -18.67 15.44
C GLU A 36 -7.29 -19.47 15.38
N LYS A 37 -6.50 -19.27 14.33
CA LYS A 37 -5.19 -19.91 14.14
C LYS A 37 -4.07 -18.96 14.54
N ASP A 38 -2.90 -19.53 14.78
CA ASP A 38 -1.71 -18.79 15.16
C ASP A 38 -1.11 -17.98 13.99
N GLU A 39 -0.07 -17.23 14.30
CA GLU A 39 0.62 -16.36 13.34
C GLU A 39 1.34 -17.18 12.27
N GLU A 40 1.95 -18.33 12.61
CA GLU A 40 2.67 -19.19 11.67
C GLU A 40 1.74 -19.75 10.59
N TYR A 41 0.56 -20.24 10.97
CA TYR A 41 -0.45 -20.69 10.02
C TYR A 41 -0.89 -19.55 9.08
N ASN A 42 -1.18 -18.37 9.65
CA ASN A 42 -1.65 -17.24 8.86
C ASN A 42 -0.58 -16.68 7.92
N GLU A 43 0.69 -16.73 8.33
CA GLU A 43 1.83 -16.42 7.48
C GLU A 43 1.91 -17.40 6.31
N ALA A 44 1.79 -18.71 6.56
CA ALA A 44 1.76 -19.71 5.48
C ALA A 44 0.58 -19.50 4.50
N VAL A 45 -0.59 -19.09 5.00
CA VAL A 45 -1.73 -18.72 4.15
C VAL A 45 -1.39 -17.50 3.28
N ILE A 46 -0.80 -16.46 3.84
CA ILE A 46 -0.39 -15.27 3.09
C ILE A 46 0.65 -15.63 2.02
N GLN A 47 1.67 -16.43 2.38
CA GLN A 47 2.70 -16.88 1.45
C GLN A 47 2.14 -17.76 0.31
N SER A 48 0.97 -18.38 0.50
CA SER A 48 0.29 -19.14 -0.57
C SER A 48 -0.42 -18.27 -1.62
N TRP A 49 -0.54 -16.96 -1.41
CA TRP A 49 -1.22 -16.07 -2.34
C TRP A 49 -0.35 -15.76 -3.55
N ASP A 50 -0.58 -16.51 -4.62
CA ASP A 50 0.15 -16.44 -5.88
C ASP A 50 0.06 -15.08 -6.58
N LYS A 51 -1.13 -14.45 -6.55
CA LYS A 51 -1.40 -13.20 -7.24
C LYS A 51 -0.73 -12.03 -6.52
N ILE A 52 0.01 -11.26 -7.28
CA ILE A 52 0.66 -10.03 -6.83
C ILE A 52 0.23 -8.83 -7.67
N VAL A 53 0.38 -7.65 -7.11
CA VAL A 53 0.33 -6.37 -7.82
C VAL A 53 1.71 -5.73 -7.75
N VAL A 54 2.25 -5.35 -8.89
CA VAL A 54 3.52 -4.62 -8.99
C VAL A 54 3.22 -3.13 -8.99
N LEU A 55 3.87 -2.39 -8.09
CA LEU A 55 3.72 -0.96 -7.93
C LEU A 55 5.04 -0.23 -8.15
N HIS A 56 4.91 1.06 -8.44
CA HIS A 56 6.04 1.95 -8.60
C HIS A 56 5.80 3.23 -7.79
N ALA A 57 6.68 3.48 -6.83
CA ALA A 57 6.68 4.66 -5.99
C ALA A 57 7.73 5.67 -6.48
N MET A 58 7.25 6.82 -6.96
CA MET A 58 8.04 7.87 -7.58
C MET A 58 7.91 9.19 -6.80
N ALA A 59 8.92 10.04 -6.89
CA ALA A 59 8.84 11.41 -6.41
C ALA A 59 9.81 12.32 -7.21
N PRO A 60 9.59 13.66 -7.23
CA PRO A 60 10.47 14.59 -7.95
C PRO A 60 11.93 14.62 -7.46
N LYS A 61 12.16 14.15 -6.23
CA LYS A 61 13.47 13.99 -5.58
C LYS A 61 13.44 12.67 -4.79
N PRO A 62 14.60 12.09 -4.43
CA PRO A 62 14.65 10.94 -3.52
C PRO A 62 13.93 11.27 -2.21
N THR A 63 12.86 10.55 -1.92
CA THR A 63 11.96 10.79 -0.78
C THR A 63 11.85 9.52 0.04
N LYS A 64 11.98 9.66 1.37
CA LYS A 64 11.80 8.54 2.30
C LYS A 64 10.32 8.29 2.58
N PHE A 65 9.91 7.03 2.59
CA PHE A 65 8.52 6.66 2.81
C PHE A 65 8.35 5.27 3.45
N HIS A 66 7.14 5.01 3.93
CA HIS A 66 6.70 3.71 4.42
C HIS A 66 5.65 3.13 3.48
N ILE A 67 5.71 1.83 3.23
CA ILE A 67 4.67 1.09 2.53
C ILE A 67 3.65 0.63 3.57
N GLY A 68 2.37 0.81 3.28
CA GLY A 68 1.28 0.34 4.13
C GLY A 68 0.06 -0.08 3.35
N PHE A 69 -0.94 -0.55 4.07
CA PHE A 69 -2.24 -0.92 3.52
C PHE A 69 -3.37 -0.62 4.50
N THR A 70 -4.57 -0.45 3.96
CA THR A 70 -5.80 -0.24 4.74
C THR A 70 -6.96 -1.07 4.20
N ASP A 71 -7.79 -1.57 5.12
CA ASP A 71 -8.97 -2.41 4.83
C ASP A 71 -10.29 -1.68 5.16
N LYS A 72 -10.28 -0.35 5.07
CA LYS A 72 -11.32 0.63 5.48
C LYS A 72 -11.40 0.92 6.98
N PHE A 73 -10.99 -0.01 7.84
CA PHE A 73 -11.12 0.17 9.30
C PHE A 73 -9.77 0.47 9.96
N VAL A 74 -8.72 -0.19 9.51
CA VAL A 74 -7.39 -0.04 10.09
C VAL A 74 -6.38 0.20 9.00
N THR A 75 -5.46 1.13 9.26
CA THR A 75 -4.28 1.35 8.42
C THR A 75 -3.05 0.78 9.13
N LYS A 76 -2.34 -0.12 8.46
CA LYS A 76 -1.09 -0.71 8.92
C LYS A 76 0.04 -0.31 7.97
N TYR A 77 1.25 -0.22 8.49
CA TYR A 77 2.43 0.08 7.67
C TYR A 77 3.64 -0.68 8.17
N LEU A 78 4.55 -0.98 7.25
CA LEU A 78 5.85 -1.56 7.56
C LEU A 78 6.78 -0.45 8.06
N LYS A 79 7.29 -0.59 9.28
CA LYS A 79 8.21 0.38 9.91
C LYS A 79 9.63 0.25 9.35
N TYR A 80 9.75 0.33 8.02
CA TYR A 80 10.99 0.34 7.26
C TYR A 80 11.02 1.58 6.37
N ASP A 81 12.16 2.28 6.32
CA ASP A 81 12.35 3.46 5.48
C ASP A 81 12.73 3.03 4.06
N PHE A 82 11.79 3.13 3.12
CA PHE A 82 12.06 3.01 1.68
C PHE A 82 12.44 4.36 1.09
N VAL A 83 13.04 4.36 -0.10
CA VAL A 83 13.42 5.57 -0.84
C VAL A 83 12.93 5.46 -2.28
N THR A 84 12.28 6.50 -2.80
CA THR A 84 11.92 6.59 -4.24
C THR A 84 13.20 6.74 -5.08
N ASP A 85 13.34 6.20 -6.29
CA ASP A 85 12.43 5.57 -7.24
C ASP A 85 12.37 4.04 -7.04
N LEU A 86 11.26 3.50 -6.50
CA LEU A 86 11.18 2.09 -6.06
C LEU A 86 10.03 1.33 -6.72
N LYS A 87 10.36 0.19 -7.35
CA LYS A 87 9.40 -0.85 -7.71
C LYS A 87 9.35 -1.93 -6.64
N PHE A 88 8.14 -2.36 -6.31
CA PHE A 88 7.90 -3.44 -5.35
C PHE A 88 6.61 -4.18 -5.71
N ALA A 89 6.42 -5.36 -5.13
CA ALA A 89 5.23 -6.16 -5.31
C ALA A 89 4.48 -6.31 -3.97
N MET A 90 3.15 -6.41 -4.04
CA MET A 90 2.32 -6.79 -2.90
C MET A 90 1.43 -7.98 -3.22
N ARG A 91 1.35 -8.95 -2.29
CA ARG A 91 0.41 -10.08 -2.41
C ARG A 91 -1.04 -9.61 -2.35
N VAL A 92 -1.90 -10.26 -3.14
CA VAL A 92 -3.32 -9.91 -3.27
C VAL A 92 -4.19 -11.00 -2.62
N GLY A 93 -4.58 -10.75 -1.37
CA GLY A 93 -5.52 -11.60 -0.63
C GLY A 93 -6.98 -11.48 -1.09
N PRO A 94 -7.93 -12.13 -0.40
CA PRO A 94 -9.31 -12.25 -0.87
C PRO A 94 -10.17 -10.99 -0.74
N LYS A 95 -9.78 -10.06 0.14
CA LYS A 95 -10.51 -8.81 0.37
C LYS A 95 -9.88 -7.67 -0.43
N ASN A 96 -10.70 -6.69 -0.78
CA ASN A 96 -10.20 -5.46 -1.36
C ASN A 96 -9.47 -4.65 -0.28
N PHE A 97 -8.40 -3.98 -0.67
CA PHE A 97 -7.59 -3.15 0.21
C PHE A 97 -7.03 -1.98 -0.58
N GLN A 98 -6.48 -1.00 0.12
CA GLN A 98 -5.80 0.12 -0.49
C GLN A 98 -4.36 0.13 0.00
N ILE A 99 -3.41 0.14 -0.94
CA ILE A 99 -1.98 0.28 -0.67
C ILE A 99 -1.69 1.76 -0.55
N ILE A 100 -0.84 2.14 0.40
CA ILE A 100 -0.44 3.52 0.63
C ILE A 100 1.08 3.64 0.62
N ALA A 101 1.58 4.75 0.08
CA ALA A 101 2.96 5.20 0.24
C ALA A 101 2.96 6.42 1.17
N LEU A 102 3.23 6.19 2.45
CA LEU A 102 3.21 7.20 3.49
C LEU A 102 4.57 7.93 3.52
N PRO A 103 4.67 9.19 3.08
CA PRO A 103 5.93 9.91 3.12
C PRO A 103 6.37 10.13 4.57
N LYS A 104 7.67 10.01 4.84
CA LYS A 104 8.22 10.26 6.19
C LYS A 104 8.05 11.71 6.62
N ASN A 105 8.10 12.62 5.64
CA ASN A 105 7.72 14.01 5.79
C ASN A 105 6.43 14.25 5.01
N MET A 106 5.34 14.61 5.70
CA MET A 106 4.00 14.73 5.10
C MET A 106 3.88 15.81 4.01
N GLU A 107 4.87 16.72 3.92
CA GLU A 107 4.95 17.72 2.85
C GLU A 107 5.55 17.17 1.54
N ASP A 108 6.23 16.02 1.59
CA ASP A 108 6.84 15.44 0.40
C ASP A 108 5.78 14.72 -0.46
N LYS A 109 5.74 15.08 -1.74
CA LYS A 109 4.84 14.46 -2.72
C LYS A 109 5.42 13.15 -3.24
N ILE A 110 4.66 12.07 -3.07
CA ILE A 110 4.91 10.76 -3.66
C ILE A 110 3.79 10.45 -4.66
N MET A 111 4.14 9.78 -5.75
CA MET A 111 3.20 9.18 -6.68
C MET A 111 3.33 7.66 -6.55
N LEU A 112 2.19 6.97 -6.53
CA LEU A 112 2.12 5.52 -6.48
C LEU A 112 1.26 5.04 -7.64
N GLU A 113 1.82 4.22 -8.52
CA GLU A 113 1.11 3.68 -9.67
C GLU A 113 1.12 2.15 -9.67
N VAL A 114 0.07 1.56 -10.23
CA VAL A 114 0.07 0.13 -10.59
C VAL A 114 0.81 -0.02 -11.90
N VAL A 115 1.85 -0.84 -11.90
CA VAL A 115 2.54 -1.26 -13.12
C VAL A 115 1.76 -2.38 -13.78
N GLU A 116 1.51 -3.47 -13.04
CA GLU A 116 0.73 -4.60 -13.52
C GLU A 116 0.27 -5.54 -12.41
N TYR A 117 -0.67 -6.41 -12.75
CA TYR A 117 -1.08 -7.55 -11.94
C TYR A 117 -0.50 -8.81 -12.57
N THR A 118 0.22 -9.61 -11.77
CA THR A 118 0.86 -10.86 -12.22
C THR A 118 0.89 -11.87 -11.07
N THR A 119 1.76 -12.88 -11.15
CA THR A 119 2.00 -13.88 -10.11
C THR A 119 3.40 -13.77 -9.53
N GLU A 120 3.62 -14.24 -8.30
CA GLU A 120 4.95 -14.26 -7.64
C GLU A 120 6.04 -14.97 -8.46
N ASN A 121 5.66 -15.92 -9.31
CA ASN A 121 6.56 -16.73 -10.12
C ASN A 121 6.90 -16.08 -11.49
N ASP A 122 6.51 -14.83 -11.70
CA ASP A 122 6.85 -14.11 -12.92
C ASP A 122 8.35 -13.74 -12.91
N GLU A 123 9.12 -14.39 -13.79
CA GLU A 123 10.57 -14.20 -13.95
C GLU A 123 10.96 -12.73 -14.16
N LYS A 124 10.07 -11.90 -14.71
CA LYS A 124 10.29 -10.46 -14.90
C LYS A 124 10.52 -9.71 -13.58
N TYR A 125 10.04 -10.25 -12.45
CA TYR A 125 10.02 -9.58 -11.15
C TYR A 125 10.63 -10.36 -10.00
N LYS A 126 11.37 -11.44 -10.29
CA LYS A 126 11.99 -12.28 -9.26
C LYS A 126 12.91 -11.53 -8.29
N ASP A 127 13.48 -10.41 -8.71
CA ASP A 127 14.39 -9.59 -7.90
C ASP A 127 13.68 -8.43 -7.17
N LEU A 128 12.35 -8.28 -7.33
CA LEU A 128 11.58 -7.28 -6.62
C LEU A 128 11.38 -7.66 -5.15
N ILE A 129 11.30 -6.64 -4.30
CA ILE A 129 10.80 -6.77 -2.94
C ILE A 129 9.32 -7.20 -3.02
N LEU A 130 8.99 -8.34 -2.45
CA LEU A 130 7.62 -8.83 -2.29
C LEU A 130 7.18 -8.63 -0.84
N ILE A 131 6.03 -7.96 -0.68
CA ILE A 131 5.38 -7.65 0.60
C ILE A 131 4.04 -8.36 0.71
#